data_AF-A0AAV4HF67-F1
#
_entry.id   AF-A0AAV4HF67-F1
#
_cell.length_a   1.000
_cell.length_b   1.000
_cell.length_c   1.000
_cell.angle_alpha   90.00
_cell.angle_beta   90.00
_cell.angle_gamma   90.00
#
_symmetry.space_group_name_H-M   'P 1'
#
loop_
_entity.id
_entity.type
_entity.pdbx_description
1 polymer ?
#
loop_
_entity_poly.entity_id
_entity_poly.type
_entity_poly.pdbx_seq_one_letter_code
_entity_poly.pdbx_strand_id
1 'polypeptide(L)'
;MLSGDNLVKTRVPRMKKVELKDKAGKKHVCHGRFSMTEPYWEVMVKLNKNRYLQSAPIYSLRSDMDTVRAANMVTIFLSDCLQVCKNDNIQNGTQACFEQYCRSLGLKDGLTFTELSKVLTGYVRQEKYRGCFLGHSSNRGFGNLSIEDHSQYITIFVFRSDLGASVLAAVSFPQLVRCVSSLFRYSFPRILNKLSQNKMKRDEEREDNDSEEEMNKVDNWNRRLQQAEAMAQSSPWEFCFRDIVIRKIKLFGVEASLKAYQDAGYLPLTPVTQKDALFIYEVMKVDAKKHGHVYMPFRLLRDCQIFSKLGYRINGLERWKSALEYLETNGVTKTEEFGGDSNIFLSRNWQAEVDTTEAVKTILNRHKAKPFVWDVDLFRIDQLYKPTTQAYHLSFSPEFNNLRSDCDQLRACLLICSSPIVVMSGRGGCGKTTVITSLLKHLINRSNTRTLRSSRLFSVFVVYG
;
A
#
# COMPACT_ATOMS: atom_id res chain seq x y z
N MET A 1 7.61 9.49 -7.56
CA MET A 1 7.50 9.72 -6.10
C MET A 1 6.19 9.11 -5.60
N LEU A 2 6.26 7.96 -4.90
CA LEU A 2 5.11 7.29 -4.30
C LEU A 2 4.90 7.89 -2.90
N SER A 3 3.78 8.59 -2.64
CA SER A 3 3.43 8.95 -1.26
C SER A 3 2.97 7.67 -0.56
N GLY A 4 3.52 7.38 0.63
CA GLY A 4 3.21 6.18 1.42
C GLY A 4 1.77 6.12 1.93
N ASP A 5 0.95 7.14 1.64
CA ASP A 5 -0.38 7.31 2.23
C ASP A 5 -1.41 6.33 1.70
N ASN A 6 -1.24 5.81 0.49
CA ASN A 6 -2.16 4.84 -0.13
C ASN A 6 -1.73 3.37 0.07
N LEU A 7 -0.67 3.13 0.85
CA LEU A 7 -0.23 1.79 1.20
C LEU A 7 -1.09 1.23 2.34
N VAL A 8 -1.81 0.15 2.07
CA VAL A 8 -2.56 -0.57 3.10
C VAL A 8 -1.61 -1.51 3.84
N LYS A 9 -1.32 -1.20 5.12
CA LYS A 9 -0.58 -2.10 6.01
C LYS A 9 -1.55 -3.09 6.65
N THR A 10 -1.24 -4.38 6.63
CA THR A 10 -2.03 -5.41 7.34
C THR A 10 -1.68 -5.42 8.82
N ARG A 11 -2.69 -5.37 9.70
CA ARG A 11 -2.55 -5.73 11.12
C ARG A 11 -3.40 -6.95 11.38
N VAL A 12 -2.80 -8.00 11.92
CA VAL A 12 -3.51 -9.25 12.18
C VAL A 12 -4.17 -9.15 13.57
N PRO A 13 -5.52 -9.24 13.67
CA PRO A 13 -6.20 -9.23 14.96
C PRO A 13 -5.76 -10.40 15.84
N ARG A 14 -5.87 -10.23 17.17
CA ARG A 14 -5.67 -11.32 18.12
C ARG A 14 -6.76 -12.38 17.93
N MET A 15 -6.41 -13.64 18.23
CA MET A 15 -7.40 -14.70 18.30
C MET A 15 -8.34 -14.41 19.48
N LYS A 16 -9.64 -14.52 19.25
CA LYS A 16 -10.70 -14.28 20.23
C LYS A 16 -11.68 -15.44 20.22
N LYS A 17 -12.32 -15.65 21.37
CA LYS A 17 -13.51 -16.47 21.53
C LYS A 17 -14.72 -15.53 21.45
N VAL A 18 -15.60 -15.75 20.47
CA VAL A 18 -16.77 -14.89 20.22
C VAL A 18 -18.03 -15.76 20.28
N GLU A 19 -19.05 -15.31 21.01
CA GLU A 19 -20.37 -15.93 21.02
C GLU A 19 -21.26 -15.25 19.98
N LEU A 20 -21.67 -15.99 18.95
CA LEU A 20 -22.55 -15.51 17.89
C LEU A 20 -23.94 -16.12 18.08
N LYS A 21 -24.98 -15.32 17.91
CA LYS A 21 -26.37 -15.81 17.85
C LYS A 21 -26.76 -16.01 16.39
N ASP A 22 -27.30 -17.18 16.07
CA ASP A 22 -27.88 -17.42 14.74
C ASP A 22 -29.28 -16.79 14.61
N LYS A 23 -29.89 -16.91 13.42
CA LYS A 23 -31.23 -16.37 13.14
C LYS A 23 -32.34 -17.00 13.99
N ALA A 24 -32.11 -18.19 14.55
CA ALA A 24 -33.05 -18.85 15.47
C ALA A 24 -32.80 -18.47 16.94
N GLY A 25 -31.87 -17.55 17.21
CA GLY A 25 -31.49 -17.11 18.56
C GLY A 25 -30.55 -18.06 19.29
N LYS A 26 -30.13 -19.18 18.67
CA LYS A 26 -29.21 -20.14 19.27
C LYS A 26 -27.79 -19.58 19.28
N LYS A 27 -27.13 -19.73 20.43
CA LYS A 27 -25.77 -19.25 20.67
C LYS A 27 -24.73 -20.27 20.20
N HIS A 28 -23.73 -19.79 19.47
CA HIS A 28 -22.61 -20.55 18.93
C HIS A 28 -21.29 -19.92 19.36
N VAL A 29 -20.49 -20.69 20.09
CA VAL A 29 -19.14 -20.27 20.47
C VAL A 29 -18.18 -20.52 19.33
N CYS A 30 -17.55 -19.46 18.83
CA CYS A 30 -16.65 -19.47 17.69
C CYS A 30 -15.24 -19.03 18.12
N HIS A 31 -14.21 -19.71 17.62
CA HIS A 31 -12.81 -19.34 17.85
C HIS A 31 -12.18 -18.83 16.56
N GLY A 32 -11.55 -17.67 16.62
CA GLY A 32 -10.92 -17.13 15.42
C GLY A 32 -10.46 -15.68 15.56
N ARG A 33 -10.02 -15.12 14.43
CA ARG A 33 -9.60 -13.73 14.36
C ARG A 33 -10.72 -12.95 13.68
N PHE A 34 -11.44 -12.18 14.49
CA PHE A 34 -12.53 -11.31 14.05
C PHE A 34 -12.00 -9.88 13.97
N SER A 35 -12.23 -9.23 12.84
CA SER A 35 -11.85 -7.83 12.64
C SER A 35 -12.82 -6.88 13.34
N MET A 36 -14.10 -7.28 13.40
CA MET A 36 -15.20 -6.58 14.07
C MET A 36 -16.03 -7.58 14.87
N THR A 37 -16.54 -7.13 16.01
CA THR A 37 -17.35 -7.90 16.97
C THR A 37 -18.52 -7.10 17.54
N GLU A 38 -18.70 -5.87 17.05
CA GLU A 38 -19.68 -4.91 17.54
C GLU A 38 -21.11 -5.35 17.16
N PRO A 39 -22.12 -5.02 17.99
CA PRO A 39 -23.44 -5.62 17.90
C PRO A 39 -24.21 -5.25 16.62
N TYR A 40 -23.85 -4.15 15.96
CA TYR A 40 -24.48 -3.70 14.71
C TYR A 40 -24.01 -4.47 13.46
N TRP A 41 -23.05 -5.40 13.58
CA TRP A 41 -22.66 -6.28 12.50
C TRP A 41 -23.46 -7.59 12.50
N GLU A 42 -23.94 -7.99 11.33
CA GLU A 42 -24.26 -9.38 11.00
C GLU A 42 -23.00 -10.04 10.42
N VAL A 43 -22.66 -11.22 10.94
CA VAL A 43 -21.42 -11.92 10.57
C VAL A 43 -21.75 -13.33 10.09
N MET A 44 -21.37 -13.65 8.86
CA MET A 44 -21.44 -14.99 8.32
C MET A 44 -20.07 -15.66 8.44
N VAL A 45 -20.04 -16.85 9.05
CA VAL A 45 -18.81 -17.61 9.31
C VAL A 45 -18.93 -19.05 8.83
N LYS A 46 -17.83 -19.60 8.31
CA LYS A 46 -17.68 -21.04 8.08
C LYS A 46 -16.79 -21.61 9.19
N LEU A 47 -17.29 -22.58 9.93
CA LEU A 47 -16.61 -23.21 11.07
C LEU A 47 -16.20 -24.64 10.75
N ASN A 48 -15.06 -25.07 11.28
CA ASN A 48 -14.69 -26.48 11.30
C ASN A 48 -15.38 -27.22 12.45
N LYS A 49 -15.18 -28.54 12.52
CA LYS A 49 -15.72 -29.40 13.59
C LYS A 49 -15.33 -28.93 15.00
N ASN A 50 -14.18 -28.29 15.14
CA ASN A 50 -13.66 -27.75 16.41
C ASN A 50 -14.10 -26.29 16.67
N ARG A 51 -15.07 -25.77 15.91
CA ARG A 51 -15.61 -24.40 16.00
C ARG A 51 -14.59 -23.28 15.73
N TYR A 52 -13.53 -23.58 14.98
CA TYR A 52 -12.59 -22.57 14.47
C TYR A 52 -13.03 -22.07 13.09
N LEU A 53 -12.77 -20.79 12.82
CA LEU A 53 -12.97 -20.19 11.50
C LEU A 53 -12.16 -20.94 10.41
N GLN A 54 -12.84 -21.44 9.38
CA GLN A 54 -12.22 -22.01 8.19
C GLN A 54 -11.85 -20.93 7.16
N SER A 55 -12.73 -19.95 6.99
CA SER A 55 -12.58 -18.85 6.02
C SER A 55 -12.61 -17.48 6.70
N ALA A 56 -12.43 -16.41 5.93
CA ALA A 56 -12.68 -15.06 6.43
C ALA A 56 -14.16 -14.90 6.81
N PRO A 57 -14.49 -14.24 7.93
CA PRO A 57 -15.86 -13.83 8.22
C PRO A 57 -16.33 -12.81 7.17
N ILE A 58 -17.59 -12.92 6.77
CA ILE A 58 -18.23 -11.96 5.88
C ILE A 58 -19.11 -11.06 6.74
N TYR A 59 -18.94 -9.75 6.57
CA TYR A 59 -19.63 -8.75 7.38
C TYR A 59 -20.71 -8.04 6.54
N SER A 60 -21.88 -7.84 7.14
CA SER A 60 -22.91 -6.92 6.66
C SER A 60 -23.45 -6.11 7.83
N LEU A 61 -23.81 -4.86 7.57
CA LEU A 61 -24.47 -4.04 8.59
C LEU A 61 -25.88 -4.54 8.79
N ARG A 62 -26.36 -4.58 10.05
CA ARG A 62 -27.75 -4.93 10.33
C ARG A 62 -28.68 -3.91 9.69
N SER A 63 -29.65 -4.40 8.92
CA SER A 63 -30.66 -3.60 8.23
C SER A 63 -32.03 -3.63 8.88
N ASP A 64 -32.22 -4.48 9.90
CA ASP A 64 -33.49 -4.59 10.63
C ASP A 64 -33.73 -3.35 11.50
N MET A 65 -34.67 -2.50 11.07
CA MET A 65 -34.89 -1.18 11.66
C MET A 65 -35.35 -1.27 13.12
N ASP A 66 -36.21 -2.22 13.44
CA ASP A 66 -36.76 -2.39 14.79
C ASP A 66 -35.67 -2.83 15.76
N THR A 67 -34.83 -3.79 15.38
CA THR A 67 -33.68 -4.23 16.18
C THR A 67 -32.65 -3.11 16.33
N VAL A 68 -32.35 -2.37 15.26
CA VAL A 68 -31.37 -1.26 15.27
C VAL A 68 -31.81 -0.17 16.24
N ARG A 69 -33.11 0.20 16.21
CA ARG A 69 -33.69 1.21 17.10
C ARG A 69 -33.81 0.72 18.54
N ALA A 70 -34.43 -0.45 18.76
CA ALA A 70 -34.65 -0.99 20.10
C ALA A 70 -33.34 -1.20 20.88
N ALA A 71 -32.24 -1.50 20.19
CA ALA A 71 -30.92 -1.67 20.80
C ALA A 71 -30.05 -0.40 20.78
N ASN A 72 -30.57 0.76 20.35
CA ASN A 72 -29.83 2.02 20.24
C ASN A 72 -28.48 1.88 19.51
N MET A 73 -28.44 1.12 18.42
CA MET A 73 -27.19 0.71 17.77
C MET A 73 -26.36 1.87 17.22
N VAL A 74 -27.01 2.94 16.77
CA VAL A 74 -26.31 4.15 16.30
C VAL A 74 -25.57 4.85 17.45
N THR A 75 -26.19 4.91 18.62
CA THR A 75 -25.57 5.46 19.84
C THR A 75 -24.39 4.60 20.28
N ILE A 76 -24.55 3.27 20.26
CA ILE A 76 -23.46 2.32 20.54
C ILE A 76 -22.30 2.54 19.56
N PHE A 77 -22.59 2.63 18.26
CA PHE A 77 -21.60 2.89 17.22
C PHE A 77 -20.81 4.20 17.48
N LEU A 78 -21.50 5.29 17.81
CA LEU A 78 -20.83 6.56 18.09
C LEU A 78 -19.95 6.47 19.33
N SER A 79 -20.43 5.80 20.37
CA SER A 79 -19.63 5.55 21.58
C SER A 79 -18.38 4.71 21.28
N ASP A 80 -18.51 3.62 20.51
CA ASP A 80 -17.39 2.78 20.08
C ASP A 80 -16.34 3.58 19.31
N CYS A 81 -16.77 4.49 18.42
CA CYS A 81 -15.87 5.37 17.69
C CYS A 81 -15.14 6.36 18.62
N LEU A 82 -15.87 6.98 19.56
CA LEU A 82 -15.34 8.04 20.43
C LEU A 82 -14.55 7.52 21.64
N GLN A 83 -14.66 6.25 22.00
CA GLN A 83 -13.89 5.64 23.10
C GLN A 83 -12.37 5.79 22.94
N VAL A 84 -11.90 6.03 21.71
CA VAL A 84 -10.48 6.29 21.41
C VAL A 84 -9.98 7.60 22.01
N CYS A 85 -10.86 8.55 22.36
CA CYS A 85 -10.51 9.89 22.86
C CYS A 85 -9.82 9.90 24.24
N LYS A 86 -9.77 8.78 24.98
CA LYS A 86 -9.19 8.63 26.35
C LYS A 86 -9.71 9.59 27.44
N ASN A 87 -10.58 10.54 27.10
CA ASN A 87 -11.16 11.53 28.01
C ASN A 87 -12.69 11.39 27.97
N ASP A 88 -13.24 10.84 29.04
CA ASP A 88 -14.67 10.51 29.15
C ASP A 88 -15.55 11.76 29.05
N ASN A 89 -15.09 12.92 29.51
CA ASN A 89 -15.83 14.18 29.40
C ASN A 89 -16.00 14.60 27.93
N ILE A 90 -14.96 14.42 27.11
CA ILE A 90 -14.97 14.75 25.69
C ILE A 90 -15.86 13.80 24.90
N GLN A 91 -15.76 12.49 25.19
CA GLN A 91 -16.62 11.48 24.59
C GLN A 91 -18.10 11.76 24.88
N ASN A 92 -18.44 11.95 26.16
CA ASN A 92 -19.81 12.20 26.59
C ASN A 92 -20.34 13.53 26.07
N GLY A 93 -19.52 14.59 26.07
CA GLY A 93 -19.90 15.90 25.54
C GLY A 93 -20.19 15.85 24.03
N THR A 94 -19.31 15.22 23.25
CA THR A 94 -19.48 15.09 21.79
C THR A 94 -20.73 14.27 21.45
N GLN A 95 -20.94 13.17 22.17
CA GLN A 95 -22.13 12.33 21.98
C GLN A 95 -23.41 13.10 22.35
N ALA A 96 -23.42 13.80 23.50
CA ALA A 96 -24.57 14.58 23.94
C ALA A 96 -24.92 15.74 22.99
N CYS A 97 -23.91 16.43 22.44
CA CYS A 97 -24.10 17.45 21.40
C CYS A 97 -24.75 16.86 20.15
N PHE A 98 -24.26 15.73 19.67
CA PHE A 98 -24.84 15.05 18.51
C PHE A 98 -26.27 14.57 18.76
N GLU A 99 -26.55 14.00 19.93
CA GLU A 99 -27.90 13.60 20.32
C GLU A 99 -28.86 14.80 20.37
N GLN A 100 -28.40 15.94 20.90
CA GLN A 100 -29.19 17.17 20.93
C GLN A 100 -29.46 17.70 19.52
N TYR A 101 -28.49 17.61 18.62
CA TYR A 101 -28.69 17.92 17.21
C TYR A 101 -29.76 17.01 16.58
N CYS A 102 -29.71 15.70 16.84
CA CYS A 102 -30.72 14.77 16.35
C CYS A 102 -32.12 15.11 16.87
N ARG A 103 -32.25 15.52 18.14
CA ARG A 103 -33.54 15.99 18.71
C ARG A 103 -34.05 17.24 18.00
N SER A 104 -33.16 18.18 17.64
CA SER A 104 -33.54 19.39 16.90
C SER A 104 -34.09 19.11 15.50
N LEU A 105 -33.71 17.96 14.90
CA LEU A 105 -34.24 17.47 13.63
C LEU A 105 -35.48 16.60 13.77
N GLY A 106 -35.99 16.38 14.99
CA GLY A 106 -37.12 15.47 15.24
C GLY A 106 -36.77 13.98 15.17
N LEU A 107 -35.47 13.62 15.18
CA LEU A 107 -34.98 12.23 15.03
C LEU A 107 -34.79 11.49 16.36
N LYS A 108 -35.44 11.93 17.43
CA LYS A 108 -35.29 11.33 18.77
C LYS A 108 -35.68 9.85 18.71
N ASP A 109 -34.74 8.97 19.04
CA ASP A 109 -34.86 7.49 19.02
C ASP A 109 -35.18 6.87 17.64
N GLY A 110 -35.15 7.68 16.57
CA GLY A 110 -35.51 7.29 15.21
C GLY A 110 -34.33 7.11 14.25
N LEU A 111 -33.14 7.60 14.62
CA LEU A 111 -31.96 7.63 13.75
C LEU A 111 -31.49 6.22 13.41
N THR A 112 -31.32 5.98 12.12
CA THR A 112 -30.91 4.70 11.56
C THR A 112 -29.61 4.82 10.78
N PHE A 113 -28.95 3.69 10.52
CA PHE A 113 -27.70 3.72 9.77
C PHE A 113 -27.87 4.30 8.35
N THR A 114 -29.04 4.14 7.72
CA THR A 114 -29.32 4.71 6.38
C THR A 114 -29.26 6.22 6.34
N GLU A 115 -29.67 6.89 7.42
CA GLU A 115 -29.69 8.35 7.51
C GLU A 115 -28.40 8.91 8.13
N LEU A 116 -27.62 8.05 8.80
CA LEU A 116 -26.49 8.41 9.62
C LEU A 116 -25.45 9.26 8.89
N SER A 117 -25.06 8.89 7.67
CA SER A 117 -24.06 9.65 6.91
C SER A 117 -24.54 11.08 6.65
N LYS A 118 -25.80 11.26 6.25
CA LYS A 118 -26.39 12.57 5.98
C LYS A 118 -26.47 13.41 7.25
N VAL A 119 -26.92 12.81 8.35
CA VAL A 119 -27.07 13.49 9.64
C VAL A 119 -25.71 13.88 10.23
N LEU A 120 -24.70 13.00 10.18
CA LEU A 120 -23.34 13.32 10.64
C LEU A 120 -22.70 14.45 9.81
N THR A 121 -22.87 14.44 8.49
CA THR A 121 -22.36 15.53 7.64
C THR A 121 -23.09 16.84 7.94
N GLY A 122 -24.42 16.80 8.15
CA GLY A 122 -25.21 17.95 8.58
C GLY A 122 -24.72 18.52 9.92
N TYR A 123 -24.48 17.64 10.90
CA TYR A 123 -23.95 17.99 12.21
C TYR A 123 -22.60 18.69 12.11
N VAL A 124 -21.63 18.08 11.42
CA VAL A 124 -20.27 18.64 11.27
C VAL A 124 -20.32 20.01 10.59
N ARG A 125 -21.16 20.19 9.57
CA ARG A 125 -21.35 21.50 8.93
C ARG A 125 -21.94 22.50 9.92
N GLN A 126 -23.02 22.14 10.61
CA GLN A 126 -23.72 23.07 11.49
C GLN A 126 -22.89 23.46 12.73
N GLU A 127 -22.13 22.54 13.32
CA GLU A 127 -21.18 22.84 14.40
C GLU A 127 -20.09 23.82 13.95
N LYS A 128 -19.55 23.67 12.73
CA LYS A 128 -18.56 24.62 12.19
C LYS A 128 -19.11 26.04 12.06
N TYR A 129 -20.40 26.19 11.71
CA TYR A 129 -21.01 27.51 11.49
C TYR A 129 -21.65 28.14 12.72
N ARG A 130 -22.32 27.34 13.57
CA ARG A 130 -23.12 27.83 14.70
C ARG A 130 -22.51 27.52 16.07
N GLY A 131 -21.45 26.72 16.09
CA GLY A 131 -20.79 26.27 17.30
C GLY A 131 -21.50 25.17 18.06
N CYS A 132 -21.03 24.93 19.29
CA CYS A 132 -21.46 23.82 20.15
C CYS A 132 -22.96 23.90 20.49
N PHE A 133 -23.72 22.85 20.16
CA PHE A 133 -25.16 22.76 20.43
C PHE A 133 -25.55 22.79 21.93
N LEU A 134 -24.61 22.47 22.82
CA LEU A 134 -24.83 22.54 24.28
C LEU A 134 -24.47 23.91 24.87
N GLY A 135 -23.92 24.84 24.08
CA GLY A 135 -23.33 26.10 24.52
C GLY A 135 -24.29 27.14 25.12
N HIS A 136 -25.57 26.82 25.33
CA HIS A 136 -26.56 27.70 25.99
C HIS A 136 -27.22 27.06 27.22
N SER A 137 -26.71 25.92 27.71
CA SER A 137 -27.24 25.28 28.91
C SER A 137 -26.69 25.93 30.18
N SER A 138 -27.57 26.31 31.10
CA SER A 138 -27.23 26.85 32.44
C SER A 138 -26.53 25.82 33.35
N ASN A 139 -26.48 24.54 32.96
CA ASN A 139 -25.78 23.49 33.69
C ASN A 139 -24.36 23.28 33.15
N ARG A 140 -23.37 23.92 33.80
CA ARG A 140 -21.91 23.75 33.57
C ARG A 140 -21.38 22.37 34.02
N GLY A 141 -22.15 21.31 33.84
CA GLY A 141 -21.81 19.95 34.30
C GLY A 141 -20.98 19.13 33.31
N PHE A 142 -20.90 19.55 32.04
CA PHE A 142 -20.22 18.79 30.97
C PHE A 142 -19.04 19.55 30.36
N GLY A 143 -18.23 20.16 31.23
CA GLY A 143 -16.88 20.64 30.90
C GLY A 143 -16.80 21.91 30.07
N ASN A 144 -15.87 22.78 30.44
CA ASN A 144 -15.46 23.95 29.65
C ASN A 144 -14.71 23.51 28.38
N LEU A 145 -15.37 22.85 27.43
CA LEU A 145 -14.78 22.50 26.12
C LEU A 145 -15.10 23.61 25.11
N SER A 146 -14.11 24.02 24.31
CA SER A 146 -14.30 25.06 23.30
C SER A 146 -15.11 24.50 22.12
N ILE A 147 -15.77 25.40 21.40
CA ILE A 147 -16.64 25.12 20.24
C ILE A 147 -15.92 24.35 19.10
N GLU A 148 -14.58 24.39 19.07
CA GLU A 148 -13.75 23.82 18.00
C GLU A 148 -13.57 22.30 18.10
N ASP A 149 -14.09 21.67 19.14
CA ASP A 149 -13.78 20.28 19.49
C ASP A 149 -14.69 19.25 18.81
N HIS A 150 -16.02 19.33 18.92
CA HIS A 150 -16.91 18.21 18.60
C HIS A 150 -16.94 17.83 17.11
N SER A 151 -16.95 18.81 16.22
CA SER A 151 -16.89 18.57 14.76
C SER A 151 -15.57 17.92 14.34
N GLN A 152 -14.45 18.30 14.99
CA GLN A 152 -13.15 17.68 14.80
C GLN A 152 -13.15 16.24 15.33
N TYR A 153 -13.73 15.99 16.51
CA TYR A 153 -13.86 14.64 17.07
C TYR A 153 -14.65 13.72 16.14
N ILE A 154 -15.82 14.13 15.63
CA ILE A 154 -16.57 13.33 14.65
C ILE A 154 -15.75 13.11 13.38
N THR A 155 -15.06 14.14 12.89
CA THR A 155 -14.20 14.01 11.69
C THR A 155 -13.08 13.00 11.88
N ILE A 156 -12.38 13.04 13.02
CA ILE A 156 -11.22 12.21 13.29
C ILE A 156 -11.64 10.78 13.67
N PHE A 157 -12.58 10.64 14.60
CA PHE A 157 -12.91 9.36 15.24
C PHE A 157 -14.06 8.62 14.56
N VAL A 158 -14.88 9.29 13.76
CA VAL A 158 -15.92 8.63 12.95
C VAL A 158 -15.50 8.59 11.49
N PHE A 159 -15.36 9.74 10.81
CA PHE A 159 -15.11 9.75 9.37
C PHE A 159 -13.73 9.21 8.95
N ARG A 160 -12.69 9.39 9.77
CA ARG A 160 -11.31 8.96 9.47
C ARG A 160 -10.89 7.67 10.20
N SER A 161 -11.76 7.06 11.00
CA SER A 161 -11.46 5.82 11.71
C SER A 161 -11.78 4.59 10.86
N ASP A 162 -11.07 3.49 11.11
CA ASP A 162 -11.32 2.20 10.43
C ASP A 162 -12.75 1.71 10.69
N LEU A 163 -13.28 1.94 11.89
CA LEU A 163 -14.63 1.52 12.29
C LEU A 163 -15.71 2.37 11.60
N GLY A 164 -15.60 3.70 11.68
CA GLY A 164 -16.60 4.59 11.08
C GLY A 164 -16.59 4.52 9.56
N ALA A 165 -15.43 4.44 8.92
CA ALA A 165 -15.35 4.19 7.48
C ALA A 165 -16.03 2.88 7.06
N SER A 166 -15.91 1.82 7.89
CA SER A 166 -16.54 0.54 7.59
C SER A 166 -18.05 0.58 7.70
N VAL A 167 -18.60 1.22 8.74
CA VAL A 167 -20.06 1.38 8.90
C VAL A 167 -20.63 2.26 7.81
N LEU A 168 -20.03 3.43 7.55
CA LEU A 168 -20.50 4.35 6.51
C LEU A 168 -20.42 3.73 5.10
N ALA A 169 -19.36 2.96 4.82
CA ALA A 169 -19.27 2.20 3.58
C ALA A 169 -20.31 1.07 3.53
N ALA A 170 -20.61 0.39 4.63
CA ALA A 170 -21.62 -0.67 4.64
C ALA A 170 -23.03 -0.15 4.40
N VAL A 171 -23.33 1.08 4.80
CA VAL A 171 -24.58 1.78 4.49
C VAL A 171 -24.69 2.07 3.00
N SER A 172 -23.64 2.64 2.41
CA SER A 172 -23.70 3.18 1.04
C SER A 172 -23.35 2.14 -0.04
N PHE A 173 -22.51 1.17 0.32
CA PHE A 173 -21.88 0.19 -0.58
C PHE A 173 -21.84 -1.20 0.09
N PRO A 174 -23.01 -1.81 0.36
CA PRO A 174 -23.09 -3.06 1.12
C PRO A 174 -22.39 -4.23 0.42
N GLN A 175 -22.37 -4.28 -0.92
CA GLN A 175 -21.71 -5.38 -1.64
C GLN A 175 -20.18 -5.24 -1.59
N LEU A 176 -19.65 -4.03 -1.63
CA LEU A 176 -18.23 -3.74 -1.42
C LEU A 176 -17.78 -4.25 -0.06
N VAL A 177 -18.52 -3.95 1.01
CA VAL A 177 -18.14 -4.40 2.36
C VAL A 177 -18.19 -5.93 2.47
N ARG A 178 -19.23 -6.57 1.94
CA ARG A 178 -19.31 -8.05 1.90
C ARG A 178 -18.16 -8.66 1.10
N CYS A 179 -17.87 -8.12 -0.08
CA CYS A 179 -16.81 -8.60 -0.96
C CYS A 179 -15.43 -8.41 -0.32
N VAL A 180 -15.08 -7.18 0.08
CA VAL A 180 -13.76 -6.88 0.63
C VAL A 180 -13.55 -7.58 1.97
N SER A 181 -14.57 -7.74 2.83
CA SER A 181 -14.41 -8.52 4.06
C SER A 181 -14.13 -10.00 3.81
N SER A 182 -14.76 -10.59 2.79
CA SER A 182 -14.51 -11.97 2.37
C SER A 182 -13.11 -12.17 1.77
N LEU A 183 -12.62 -11.19 0.99
CA LEU A 183 -11.33 -11.27 0.29
C LEU A 183 -10.14 -10.84 1.15
N PHE A 184 -10.32 -9.85 2.03
CA PHE A 184 -9.26 -9.16 2.77
C PHE A 184 -9.47 -9.24 4.28
N ARG A 185 -9.48 -10.48 4.78
CA ARG A 185 -9.81 -10.87 6.17
C ARG A 185 -9.48 -9.87 7.28
N TYR A 186 -8.26 -9.30 7.26
CA TYR A 186 -7.75 -8.43 8.34
C TYR A 186 -7.56 -6.97 7.94
N SER A 187 -7.46 -6.69 6.65
CA SER A 187 -7.17 -5.36 6.15
C SER A 187 -8.40 -4.65 5.62
N PHE A 188 -9.56 -5.31 5.49
CA PHE A 188 -10.76 -4.69 4.92
C PHE A 188 -11.16 -3.37 5.59
N PRO A 189 -11.13 -3.19 6.94
CA PRO A 189 -11.54 -1.92 7.54
C PRO A 189 -10.62 -0.76 7.10
N ARG A 190 -9.32 -1.06 6.97
CA ARG A 190 -8.32 -0.12 6.47
C ARG A 190 -8.45 0.13 4.98
N ILE A 191 -8.83 -0.89 4.20
CA ILE A 191 -9.11 -0.72 2.77
C ILE A 191 -10.28 0.25 2.61
N LEU A 192 -11.37 0.03 3.34
CA LEU A 192 -12.54 0.92 3.33
C LEU A 192 -12.16 2.33 3.80
N ASN A 193 -11.38 2.46 4.87
CA ASN A 193 -10.87 3.75 5.34
C ASN A 193 -9.97 4.44 4.30
N LYS A 194 -9.09 3.70 3.60
CA LYS A 194 -8.24 4.28 2.54
C LYS A 194 -8.99 4.60 1.26
N LEU A 195 -10.13 3.96 1.03
CA LEU A 195 -11.05 4.35 -0.04
C LEU A 195 -11.85 5.59 0.34
N SER A 196 -12.24 5.73 1.62
CA SER A 196 -12.99 6.88 2.12
C SER A 196 -12.11 8.10 2.41
N GLN A 197 -10.81 7.93 2.68
CA GLN A 197 -9.86 9.02 2.89
C GLN A 197 -9.60 9.79 1.60
N ASN A 198 -10.08 11.03 1.56
CA ASN A 198 -9.51 12.06 0.69
C ASN A 198 -8.18 12.53 1.27
N LYS A 199 -7.25 12.95 0.41
CA LYS A 199 -6.17 13.84 0.84
C LYS A 199 -6.79 15.16 1.28
N MET A 200 -7.33 15.22 2.51
CA MET A 200 -7.28 16.46 3.26
C MET A 200 -5.82 16.63 3.65
N LYS A 201 -5.03 17.20 2.73
CA LYS A 201 -3.80 17.85 3.17
C LYS A 201 -4.22 18.94 4.17
N ARG A 202 -3.35 19.21 5.13
CA ARG A 202 -3.43 20.41 5.95
C ARG A 202 -3.35 21.60 5.00
N ASP A 203 -4.49 22.13 4.61
CA ASP A 203 -4.58 23.49 4.11
C ASP A 203 -4.83 24.33 5.37
N GLU A 204 -3.75 24.56 6.12
CA GLU A 204 -3.69 25.62 7.13
C GLU A 204 -3.36 26.98 6.48
N GLU A 205 -3.18 27.05 5.15
CA GLU A 205 -2.88 28.30 4.48
C GLU A 205 -3.50 28.34 3.07
N ARG A 206 -4.71 28.90 2.97
CA ARG A 206 -5.27 29.74 1.88
C ARG A 206 -6.79 29.59 1.86
N GLU A 207 -7.45 30.39 2.69
CA GLU A 207 -8.83 30.81 2.42
C GLU A 207 -8.81 31.70 1.16
N ASP A 208 -9.73 31.40 0.24
CA ASP A 208 -10.18 32.19 -0.93
C ASP A 208 -10.16 31.40 -2.27
N ASN A 209 -11.03 30.38 -2.38
CA ASN A 209 -11.82 30.00 -3.58
C ASN A 209 -12.53 28.63 -3.38
N ASP A 210 -13.54 28.59 -2.50
CA ASP A 210 -13.94 27.35 -1.80
C ASP A 210 -15.22 26.62 -2.30
N SER A 211 -15.74 26.90 -3.50
CA SER A 211 -16.97 26.23 -3.97
C SER A 211 -16.78 25.21 -5.10
N GLU A 212 -15.99 25.51 -6.14
CA GLU A 212 -15.77 24.57 -7.25
C GLU A 212 -14.70 23.49 -6.96
N GLU A 213 -13.70 23.79 -6.14
CA GLU A 213 -12.66 22.82 -5.77
C GLU A 213 -13.16 21.76 -4.77
N GLU A 214 -13.98 22.16 -3.78
CA GLU A 214 -14.60 21.23 -2.82
C GLU A 214 -15.56 20.26 -3.52
N MET A 215 -16.34 20.76 -4.50
CA MET A 215 -17.28 19.96 -5.28
C MET A 215 -16.55 18.90 -6.13
N ASN A 216 -15.49 19.30 -6.85
CA ASN A 216 -14.64 18.37 -7.62
C ASN A 216 -13.91 17.33 -6.74
N LYS A 217 -13.60 17.65 -5.47
CA LYS A 217 -12.97 16.74 -4.49
C LYS A 217 -13.96 15.70 -3.92
N VAL A 218 -15.22 16.07 -3.71
CA VAL A 218 -16.32 15.16 -3.29
C VAL A 218 -16.73 14.23 -4.44
N ASP A 219 -16.74 14.73 -5.67
CA ASP A 219 -17.04 13.92 -6.87
C ASP A 219 -15.99 12.82 -7.12
N ASN A 220 -14.72 13.10 -6.82
CA ASN A 220 -13.64 12.11 -6.92
C ASN A 220 -13.70 11.04 -5.81
N TRP A 221 -14.20 11.37 -4.61
CA TRP A 221 -14.44 10.43 -3.49
C TRP A 221 -15.50 9.39 -3.85
N ASN A 222 -16.66 9.85 -4.31
CA ASN A 222 -17.74 9.00 -4.78
C ASN A 222 -17.26 8.06 -5.88
N ARG A 223 -16.44 8.57 -6.81
CA ARG A 223 -15.96 7.78 -7.94
C ARG A 223 -15.12 6.56 -7.53
N ARG A 224 -14.21 6.67 -6.54
CA ARG A 224 -13.37 5.53 -6.12
C ARG A 224 -14.17 4.44 -5.41
N LEU A 225 -15.07 4.83 -4.51
CA LEU A 225 -15.95 3.89 -3.81
C LEU A 225 -16.97 3.25 -4.77
N GLN A 226 -17.56 4.03 -5.67
CA GLN A 226 -18.45 3.52 -6.72
C GLN A 226 -17.73 2.55 -7.66
N GLN A 227 -16.50 2.85 -8.07
CA GLN A 227 -15.70 1.91 -8.86
C GLN A 227 -15.39 0.63 -8.08
N ALA A 228 -15.05 0.73 -6.80
CA ALA A 228 -14.81 -0.43 -5.96
C ALA A 228 -16.09 -1.27 -5.77
N GLU A 229 -17.24 -0.63 -5.58
CA GLU A 229 -18.56 -1.29 -5.53
C GLU A 229 -18.88 -2.00 -6.84
N ALA A 230 -18.68 -1.33 -7.99
CA ALA A 230 -18.87 -1.94 -9.31
C ALA A 230 -17.97 -3.17 -9.50
N MET A 231 -16.71 -3.09 -9.06
CA MET A 231 -15.80 -4.24 -9.03
C MET A 231 -16.34 -5.36 -8.13
N ALA A 232 -16.83 -5.03 -6.93
CA ALA A 232 -17.37 -6.01 -6.00
C ALA A 232 -18.61 -6.73 -6.53
N GLN A 233 -19.47 -6.02 -7.26
CA GLN A 233 -20.72 -6.54 -7.82
C GLN A 233 -20.49 -7.37 -9.09
N SER A 234 -19.73 -6.84 -10.04
CA SER A 234 -19.68 -7.37 -11.42
C SER A 234 -18.39 -8.12 -11.74
N SER A 235 -17.28 -7.78 -11.08
CA SER A 235 -15.95 -8.28 -11.45
C SER A 235 -15.03 -8.50 -10.25
N PRO A 236 -15.43 -9.29 -9.24
CA PRO A 236 -14.70 -9.43 -7.98
C PRO A 236 -13.30 -10.04 -8.15
N TRP A 237 -13.05 -10.76 -9.26
CA TRP A 237 -11.71 -11.27 -9.60
C TRP A 237 -10.68 -10.16 -9.82
N GLU A 238 -11.09 -8.94 -10.15
CA GLU A 238 -10.17 -7.83 -10.36
C GLU A 238 -9.39 -7.47 -9.10
N PHE A 239 -9.94 -7.74 -7.91
CA PHE A 239 -9.24 -7.57 -6.64
C PHE A 239 -8.03 -8.52 -6.48
N CYS A 240 -7.94 -9.59 -7.28
CA CYS A 240 -6.82 -10.51 -7.29
C CYS A 240 -5.64 -10.04 -8.16
N PHE A 241 -5.82 -8.96 -8.94
CA PHE A 241 -4.77 -8.41 -9.78
C PHE A 241 -4.32 -7.05 -9.24
N ARG A 242 -3.14 -7.01 -8.63
CA ARG A 242 -2.59 -5.80 -8.02
C ARG A 242 -2.53 -4.61 -8.98
N ASP A 243 -2.21 -4.85 -10.26
CA ASP A 243 -2.13 -3.79 -11.27
C ASP A 243 -3.50 -3.20 -11.61
N ILE A 244 -4.55 -4.01 -11.65
CA ILE A 244 -5.92 -3.54 -11.86
C ILE A 244 -6.38 -2.73 -10.64
N VAL A 245 -6.14 -3.23 -9.43
CA VAL A 245 -6.48 -2.54 -8.17
C VAL A 245 -5.78 -1.17 -8.08
N ILE A 246 -4.49 -1.09 -8.38
CA ILE A 246 -3.76 0.18 -8.39
C ILE A 246 -4.31 1.11 -9.47
N ARG A 247 -4.63 0.61 -10.66
CA ARG A 247 -5.09 1.45 -11.77
C ARG A 247 -6.47 2.03 -11.50
N LYS A 248 -7.46 1.17 -11.17
CA LYS A 248 -8.86 1.53 -11.00
C LYS A 248 -9.09 2.30 -9.70
N ILE A 249 -8.74 1.73 -8.56
CA ILE A 249 -9.11 2.31 -7.24
C ILE A 249 -7.94 2.98 -6.49
N LYS A 250 -6.74 3.06 -7.10
CA LYS A 250 -5.56 3.78 -6.59
C LYS A 250 -5.08 3.32 -5.21
N LEU A 251 -5.30 2.05 -4.88
CA LEU A 251 -4.82 1.44 -3.63
C LEU A 251 -3.57 0.60 -3.84
N PHE A 252 -2.56 0.81 -2.99
CA PHE A 252 -1.31 0.07 -3.04
C PHE A 252 -1.25 -0.97 -1.92
N GLY A 253 -0.63 -2.11 -2.21
CA GLY A 253 -0.52 -3.22 -1.24
C GLY A 253 -1.81 -4.02 -1.05
N VAL A 254 -2.78 -3.85 -1.94
CA VAL A 254 -4.06 -4.58 -1.94
C VAL A 254 -4.07 -5.55 -3.12
N GLU A 255 -4.05 -6.84 -2.81
CA GLU A 255 -4.23 -7.95 -3.75
C GLU A 255 -4.84 -9.13 -2.99
N ALA A 256 -6.00 -9.62 -3.44
CA ALA A 256 -6.63 -10.79 -2.87
C ALA A 256 -5.90 -12.05 -3.36
N SER A 257 -5.55 -12.96 -2.45
CA SER A 257 -4.94 -14.23 -2.85
C SER A 257 -5.96 -15.12 -3.55
N LEU A 258 -5.49 -15.98 -4.47
CA LEU A 258 -6.35 -16.95 -5.14
C LEU A 258 -7.12 -17.83 -4.15
N LYS A 259 -6.48 -18.21 -3.04
CA LYS A 259 -7.12 -18.96 -1.96
C LYS A 259 -8.24 -18.19 -1.26
N ALA A 260 -8.03 -16.91 -0.93
CA ALA A 260 -9.09 -16.10 -0.32
C ALA A 260 -10.28 -15.93 -1.27
N TYR A 261 -10.01 -15.78 -2.55
CA TYR A 261 -11.03 -15.70 -3.61
C TYR A 261 -11.82 -17.01 -3.75
N GLN A 262 -11.15 -18.16 -3.68
CA GLN A 262 -11.77 -19.49 -3.63
C GLN A 262 -12.62 -19.69 -2.38
N ASP A 263 -12.09 -19.40 -1.20
CA ASP A 263 -12.76 -19.57 0.09
C ASP A 263 -14.05 -18.71 0.19
N ALA A 264 -14.02 -17.52 -0.44
CA ALA A 264 -15.14 -16.61 -0.58
C ALA A 264 -16.23 -17.11 -1.55
N GLY A 265 -15.93 -18.12 -2.39
CA GLY A 265 -16.90 -18.76 -3.27
C GLY A 265 -17.11 -18.08 -4.61
N TYR A 266 -16.23 -17.15 -5.02
CA TYR A 266 -16.37 -16.44 -6.29
C TYR A 266 -15.89 -17.24 -7.50
N LEU A 267 -14.94 -18.16 -7.32
CA LEU A 267 -14.28 -18.87 -8.44
C LEU A 267 -15.24 -19.62 -9.40
N PRO A 268 -16.33 -20.25 -8.94
CA PRO A 268 -17.31 -20.87 -9.83
C PRO A 268 -18.11 -19.88 -10.68
N LEU A 269 -18.26 -18.64 -10.22
CA LEU A 269 -19.01 -17.57 -10.91
C LEU A 269 -18.12 -16.77 -11.86
N THR A 270 -16.79 -16.93 -11.77
CA THR A 270 -15.83 -16.22 -12.62
C THR A 270 -15.91 -16.73 -14.07
N PRO A 271 -16.01 -15.85 -15.08
CA PRO A 271 -15.99 -16.28 -16.46
C PRO A 271 -14.65 -16.95 -16.80
N VAL A 272 -14.68 -17.88 -17.76
CA VAL A 272 -13.59 -18.83 -18.02
C VAL A 272 -12.26 -18.14 -18.33
N THR A 273 -12.27 -17.08 -19.15
CA THR A 273 -11.07 -16.33 -19.52
C THR A 273 -10.40 -15.70 -18.30
N GLN A 274 -11.18 -15.04 -17.43
CA GLN A 274 -10.67 -14.39 -16.23
C GLN A 274 -10.22 -15.42 -15.19
N LYS A 275 -10.91 -16.55 -15.12
CA LYS A 275 -10.49 -17.69 -14.30
C LYS A 275 -9.12 -18.21 -14.76
N ASP A 276 -8.93 -18.45 -16.05
CA ASP A 276 -7.64 -18.87 -16.62
C ASP A 276 -6.54 -17.84 -16.33
N ALA A 277 -6.84 -16.56 -16.51
CA ALA A 277 -5.94 -15.45 -16.19
C ALA A 277 -5.52 -15.41 -14.71
N LEU A 278 -6.44 -15.68 -13.78
CA LEU A 278 -6.12 -15.76 -12.33
C LEU A 278 -5.08 -16.85 -12.05
N PHE A 279 -5.24 -18.04 -12.64
CA PHE A 279 -4.31 -19.15 -12.44
C PHE A 279 -2.95 -18.87 -13.10
N ILE A 280 -2.92 -18.31 -14.31
CA ILE A 280 -1.68 -17.89 -14.95
C ILE A 280 -0.94 -16.87 -14.08
N TYR A 281 -1.63 -15.84 -13.61
CA TYR A 281 -1.03 -14.81 -12.75
C TYR A 281 -0.52 -15.39 -11.43
N GLU A 282 -1.24 -16.33 -10.81
CA GLU A 282 -0.77 -17.01 -9.60
C GLU A 282 0.51 -17.82 -9.85
N VAL A 283 0.57 -18.57 -10.96
CA VAL A 283 1.78 -19.33 -11.34
C VAL A 283 2.97 -18.40 -11.53
N MET A 284 2.80 -17.31 -12.28
CA MET A 284 3.82 -16.30 -12.51
C MET A 284 4.35 -15.69 -11.19
N LYS A 285 3.45 -15.35 -10.26
CA LYS A 285 3.85 -14.82 -8.94
C LYS A 285 4.61 -15.84 -8.10
N VAL A 286 4.12 -17.08 -8.05
CA VAL A 286 4.74 -18.15 -7.25
C VAL A 286 6.13 -18.46 -7.78
N ASP A 287 6.27 -18.53 -9.11
CA ASP A 287 7.53 -18.79 -9.76
C ASP A 287 8.55 -17.66 -9.53
N ALA A 288 8.18 -16.42 -9.81
CA ALA A 288 9.03 -15.25 -9.56
C ALA A 288 9.48 -15.17 -8.09
N LYS A 289 8.57 -15.45 -7.15
CA LYS A 289 8.91 -15.46 -5.72
C LYS A 289 9.85 -16.59 -5.33
N LYS A 290 9.73 -17.77 -5.95
CA LYS A 290 10.48 -18.97 -5.57
C LYS A 290 11.85 -19.03 -6.23
N HIS A 291 11.95 -18.64 -7.50
CA HIS A 291 13.15 -18.81 -8.32
C HIS A 291 13.79 -17.48 -8.74
N GLY A 292 13.14 -16.34 -8.49
CA GLY A 292 13.65 -15.03 -8.90
C GLY A 292 13.55 -14.77 -10.40
N HIS A 293 12.74 -15.56 -11.13
CA HIS A 293 12.54 -15.36 -12.56
C HIS A 293 11.80 -14.05 -12.84
N VAL A 294 12.29 -13.32 -13.84
CA VAL A 294 11.74 -12.03 -14.30
C VAL A 294 10.60 -12.25 -15.30
N TYR A 295 10.75 -13.28 -16.14
CA TYR A 295 9.78 -13.75 -17.13
C TYR A 295 9.71 -15.28 -17.14
N MET A 296 8.69 -15.80 -17.80
CA MET A 296 8.55 -17.23 -18.08
C MET A 296 8.26 -17.45 -19.57
N PRO A 297 9.05 -18.27 -20.29
CA PRO A 297 8.71 -18.70 -21.64
C PRO A 297 7.37 -19.44 -21.67
N PHE A 298 6.55 -19.20 -22.70
CA PHE A 298 5.20 -19.75 -22.82
C PHE A 298 5.21 -21.28 -22.79
N ARG A 299 6.20 -21.93 -23.40
CA ARG A 299 6.35 -23.39 -23.32
C ARG A 299 6.49 -23.88 -21.87
N LEU A 300 7.30 -23.21 -21.07
CA LEU A 300 7.55 -23.59 -19.67
C LEU A 300 6.35 -23.27 -18.78
N LEU A 301 5.64 -22.18 -19.07
CA LEU A 301 4.43 -21.82 -18.36
C LEU A 301 3.35 -22.90 -18.47
N ARG A 302 3.14 -23.47 -19.66
CA ARG A 302 2.15 -24.52 -19.89
C ARG A 302 2.46 -25.82 -19.16
N ASP A 303 3.74 -26.18 -19.09
CA ASP A 303 4.20 -27.45 -18.52
C ASP A 303 4.64 -27.33 -17.04
N CYS A 304 4.40 -26.16 -16.43
CA CYS A 304 4.87 -25.87 -15.09
C CYS A 304 4.16 -26.73 -14.02
N GLN A 305 4.95 -27.35 -13.13
CA GLN A 305 4.44 -28.15 -12.00
C GLN A 305 3.55 -27.36 -11.02
N ILE A 306 3.62 -26.03 -11.02
CA ILE A 306 2.79 -25.18 -10.17
C ILE A 306 1.31 -25.33 -10.55
N PHE A 307 0.97 -25.46 -11.83
CA PHE A 307 -0.41 -25.71 -12.27
C PHE A 307 -0.97 -27.00 -11.68
N SER A 308 -0.19 -28.08 -11.68
CA SER A 308 -0.59 -29.36 -11.09
C SER A 308 -0.89 -29.24 -9.60
N LYS A 309 -0.08 -28.48 -8.85
CA LYS A 309 -0.29 -28.22 -7.41
C LYS A 309 -1.53 -27.37 -7.15
N LEU A 310 -1.90 -26.50 -8.07
CA LEU A 310 -3.13 -25.70 -7.99
C LEU A 310 -4.38 -26.49 -8.39
N GLY A 311 -4.22 -27.73 -8.89
CA GLY A 311 -5.35 -28.57 -9.30
C GLY A 311 -6.14 -27.97 -10.47
N TYR A 312 -5.50 -27.18 -11.33
CA TYR A 312 -6.15 -26.50 -12.44
C TYR A 312 -5.44 -26.74 -13.77
N ARG A 313 -6.22 -26.88 -14.84
CA ARG A 313 -5.71 -27.15 -16.19
C ARG A 313 -6.45 -26.28 -17.21
N ILE A 314 -5.68 -25.65 -18.09
CA ILE A 314 -6.20 -24.83 -19.19
C ILE A 314 -6.10 -25.67 -20.47
N ASN A 315 -7.25 -26.04 -21.02
CA ASN A 315 -7.33 -26.90 -22.19
C ASN A 315 -7.45 -26.06 -23.47
N GLY A 316 -6.59 -26.33 -24.46
CA GLY A 316 -6.63 -25.68 -25.77
C GLY A 316 -5.86 -24.35 -25.83
N LEU A 317 -5.19 -24.11 -26.96
CA LEU A 317 -4.35 -22.92 -27.17
C LEU A 317 -5.15 -21.62 -27.16
N GLU A 318 -6.39 -21.64 -27.63
CA GLU A 318 -7.24 -20.44 -27.68
C GLU A 318 -7.57 -19.91 -26.29
N ARG A 319 -7.79 -20.79 -25.30
CA ARG A 319 -8.01 -20.34 -23.91
C ARG A 319 -6.78 -19.68 -23.31
N TRP A 320 -5.59 -20.20 -23.62
CA TRP A 320 -4.33 -19.58 -23.22
C TRP A 320 -4.16 -18.19 -23.84
N LYS A 321 -4.41 -18.06 -25.15
CA LYS A 321 -4.34 -16.78 -25.86
C LYS A 321 -5.30 -15.76 -25.27
N SER A 322 -6.59 -16.11 -25.13
CA SER A 322 -7.60 -15.21 -24.55
C SER A 322 -7.26 -14.77 -23.12
N ALA A 323 -6.71 -15.68 -22.29
CA ALA A 323 -6.32 -15.35 -20.93
C ALA A 323 -5.10 -14.42 -20.88
N LEU A 324 -4.09 -14.67 -21.72
CA LEU A 324 -2.90 -13.81 -21.84
C LEU A 324 -3.25 -12.44 -22.43
N GLU A 325 -4.11 -12.39 -23.44
CA GLU A 325 -4.63 -11.15 -24.02
C GLU A 325 -5.41 -10.34 -22.99
N TYR A 326 -6.25 -11.00 -22.18
CA TYR A 326 -6.93 -10.33 -21.06
C TYR A 326 -5.93 -9.74 -20.07
N LEU A 327 -4.88 -10.49 -19.69
CA LEU A 327 -3.85 -10.01 -18.76
C LEU A 327 -3.07 -8.83 -19.33
N GLU A 328 -2.67 -8.88 -20.59
CA GLU A 328 -1.90 -7.82 -21.27
C GLU A 328 -2.75 -6.56 -21.51
N THR A 329 -3.99 -6.72 -21.98
CA THR A 329 -4.95 -5.60 -22.13
C THR A 329 -5.22 -4.92 -20.79
N ASN A 330 -5.27 -5.69 -19.71
CA ASN A 330 -5.41 -5.17 -18.37
C ASN A 330 -4.07 -4.80 -17.72
N GLY A 331 -2.97 -4.71 -18.46
CA GLY A 331 -1.66 -4.27 -17.97
C GLY A 331 -1.10 -5.07 -16.80
N VAL A 332 -1.51 -6.33 -16.65
CA VAL A 332 -1.04 -7.27 -15.60
C VAL A 332 0.22 -8.00 -16.05
N THR A 333 0.27 -8.38 -17.33
CA THR A 333 1.44 -9.00 -17.95
C THR A 333 1.91 -8.21 -19.16
N LYS A 334 3.15 -8.46 -19.56
CA LYS A 334 3.71 -8.02 -20.84
C LYS A 334 4.32 -9.21 -21.56
N THR A 335 4.07 -9.34 -22.85
CA THR A 335 4.65 -10.42 -23.66
C THR A 335 5.71 -9.85 -24.59
N GLU A 336 6.87 -10.52 -24.66
CA GLU A 336 7.92 -10.21 -25.64
C GLU A 336 8.40 -11.48 -26.34
N GLU A 337 8.72 -11.37 -27.63
CA GLU A 337 9.23 -12.48 -28.42
C GLU A 337 10.76 -12.44 -28.49
N PHE A 338 11.41 -13.46 -27.94
CA PHE A 338 12.85 -13.66 -28.07
C PHE A 338 13.22 -15.11 -27.78
N GLY A 339 14.35 -15.56 -28.34
CA GLY A 339 14.78 -16.96 -28.18
C GLY A 339 13.84 -17.99 -28.80
N GLY A 340 13.01 -17.58 -29.77
CA GLY A 340 12.06 -18.47 -30.46
C GLY A 340 10.82 -18.86 -29.63
N ASP A 341 10.52 -18.14 -28.54
CA ASP A 341 9.33 -18.35 -27.72
C ASP A 341 8.72 -16.99 -27.31
N SER A 342 7.46 -17.02 -26.90
CA SER A 342 6.80 -15.88 -26.27
C SER A 342 7.14 -15.87 -24.78
N ASN A 343 7.78 -14.81 -24.31
CA ASN A 343 8.20 -14.67 -22.92
C ASN A 343 7.22 -13.76 -22.19
N ILE A 344 6.57 -14.30 -21.17
CA ILE A 344 5.55 -13.60 -20.40
C ILE A 344 6.21 -13.01 -19.17
N PHE A 345 6.05 -11.71 -18.98
CA PHE A 345 6.50 -10.97 -17.81
C PHE A 345 5.30 -10.57 -16.97
N LEU A 346 5.49 -10.49 -15.65
CA LEU A 346 4.63 -9.61 -14.85
C LEU A 346 4.96 -8.17 -15.24
N SER A 347 3.95 -7.34 -15.54
CA SER A 347 4.18 -5.99 -16.10
C SER A 347 5.12 -5.13 -15.27
N ARG A 348 5.11 -5.29 -13.94
CA ARG A 348 6.02 -4.56 -13.04
C ARG A 348 7.47 -5.01 -13.15
N ASN A 349 7.68 -6.31 -13.32
CA ASN A 349 9.03 -6.86 -13.48
C ASN A 349 9.61 -6.38 -14.80
N TRP A 350 8.79 -6.43 -15.86
CA TRP A 350 9.15 -5.85 -17.15
C TRP A 350 9.48 -4.36 -17.06
N GLN A 351 8.59 -3.58 -16.44
CA GLN A 351 8.83 -2.14 -16.27
C GLN A 351 10.10 -1.86 -15.46
N ALA A 352 10.37 -2.65 -14.42
CA ALA A 352 11.59 -2.50 -13.63
C ALA A 352 12.87 -2.78 -14.45
N GLU A 353 12.86 -3.77 -15.35
CA GLU A 353 13.97 -4.03 -16.28
C GLU A 353 14.16 -2.88 -17.27
N VAL A 354 13.07 -2.37 -17.84
CA VAL A 354 13.09 -1.22 -18.76
C VAL A 354 13.62 0.02 -18.06
N ASP A 355 13.09 0.35 -16.88
CA ASP A 355 13.49 1.50 -16.08
C ASP A 355 14.98 1.41 -15.69
N THR A 356 15.44 0.22 -15.28
CA THR A 356 16.85 -0.02 -14.94
C THR A 356 17.75 0.19 -16.15
N THR A 357 17.36 -0.37 -17.29
CA THR A 357 18.10 -0.23 -18.55
C THR A 357 18.17 1.23 -19.00
N GLU A 358 17.05 1.95 -18.94
CA GLU A 358 16.97 3.36 -19.31
C GLU A 358 17.79 4.24 -18.36
N ALA A 359 17.75 3.97 -17.06
CA ALA A 359 18.55 4.67 -16.07
C ALA A 359 20.06 4.50 -16.32
N VAL A 360 20.51 3.26 -16.57
CA VAL A 360 21.92 2.96 -16.89
C VAL A 360 22.32 3.66 -18.19
N LYS A 361 21.52 3.53 -19.26
CA LYS A 361 21.78 4.20 -20.55
C LYS A 361 21.88 5.72 -20.39
N THR A 362 20.99 6.32 -19.60
CA THR A 362 20.99 7.76 -19.34
C THR A 362 22.28 8.21 -18.66
N ILE A 363 22.74 7.46 -17.65
CA ILE A 363 24.00 7.76 -16.95
C ILE A 363 25.20 7.64 -17.90
N LEU A 364 25.25 6.57 -18.70
CA LEU A 364 26.34 6.34 -19.67
C LEU A 364 26.37 7.43 -20.76
N ASN A 365 25.21 7.81 -21.31
CA ASN A 365 25.12 8.85 -22.34
C ASN A 365 25.51 10.22 -21.80
N ARG A 366 25.11 10.56 -20.57
CA ARG A 366 25.57 11.79 -19.90
C ARG A 366 27.08 11.81 -19.75
N HIS A 367 27.69 10.70 -19.34
CA HIS A 367 29.14 10.59 -19.22
C HIS A 367 29.85 10.71 -20.58
N LYS A 368 29.31 10.12 -21.65
CA LYS A 368 29.87 10.28 -23.01
C LYS A 368 29.86 11.74 -23.47
N ALA A 369 28.78 12.48 -23.19
CA ALA A 369 28.66 13.89 -23.58
C ALA A 369 29.51 14.82 -22.71
N LYS A 370 29.59 14.54 -21.41
CA LYS A 370 30.42 15.29 -20.45
C LYS A 370 31.03 14.30 -19.45
N PRO A 371 32.28 13.86 -19.67
CA PRO A 371 32.93 12.89 -18.79
C PRO A 371 32.94 13.37 -17.33
N PHE A 372 32.65 12.44 -16.42
CA PHE A 372 32.85 12.67 -15.00
C PHE A 372 34.35 12.61 -14.75
N VAL A 373 34.92 13.72 -14.31
CA VAL A 373 36.32 13.77 -13.90
C VAL A 373 36.34 13.74 -12.39
N TRP A 374 36.88 12.66 -11.82
CA TRP A 374 37.18 12.59 -10.41
C TRP A 374 38.57 13.17 -10.20
N ASP A 375 38.67 14.19 -9.35
CA ASP A 375 39.95 14.74 -8.92
C ASP A 375 40.56 13.77 -7.88
N VAL A 376 41.15 12.67 -8.36
CA VAL A 376 41.80 11.63 -7.54
C VAL A 376 43.25 11.50 -7.97
N ASP A 377 44.16 11.88 -7.07
CA ASP A 377 45.60 11.80 -7.31
C ASP A 377 46.12 10.48 -6.76
N LEU A 378 46.02 9.43 -7.57
CA LEU A 378 46.54 8.10 -7.23
C LEU A 378 48.06 8.12 -6.99
N PHE A 379 48.76 9.01 -7.71
CA PHE A 379 50.19 9.19 -7.64
C PHE A 379 50.52 10.61 -7.16
N ARG A 380 51.55 10.73 -6.31
CA ARG A 380 52.17 11.99 -5.93
C ARG A 380 53.51 12.12 -6.64
N ILE A 381 53.87 13.35 -6.97
CA ILE A 381 55.21 13.69 -7.43
C ILE A 381 56.07 13.86 -6.17
N ASP A 382 57.04 12.97 -5.97
CA ASP A 382 58.06 13.19 -4.94
C ASP A 382 59.01 14.29 -5.43
N GLN A 383 59.20 15.35 -4.64
CA GLN A 383 60.07 16.49 -4.99
C GLN A 383 61.59 16.17 -5.03
N LEU A 384 61.98 14.91 -5.18
CA LEU A 384 63.39 14.55 -5.33
C LEU A 384 63.83 14.70 -6.79
N TYR A 385 64.21 15.93 -7.14
CA TYR A 385 64.95 16.22 -8.37
C TYR A 385 66.30 15.50 -8.34
N LYS A 386 66.46 14.43 -9.12
CA LYS A 386 67.77 13.86 -9.43
C LYS A 386 68.28 14.52 -10.73
N PRO A 387 69.30 15.39 -10.67
CA PRO A 387 69.76 16.18 -11.82
C PRO A 387 70.33 15.34 -12.98
N THR A 388 70.55 14.05 -12.79
CA THR A 388 71.20 13.17 -13.77
C THR A 388 70.25 12.42 -14.70
N THR A 389 68.93 12.41 -14.49
CA THR A 389 68.00 11.59 -15.30
C THR A 389 66.69 12.26 -15.73
N GLN A 390 66.43 13.52 -15.35
CA GLN A 390 65.24 14.26 -15.81
C GLN A 390 63.90 13.49 -15.64
N ALA A 391 63.81 12.64 -14.62
CA ALA A 391 62.64 11.81 -14.34
C ALA A 391 62.11 12.08 -12.93
N TYR A 392 60.85 12.46 -12.82
CA TYR A 392 60.13 12.58 -11.55
C TYR A 392 59.85 11.18 -10.98
N HIS A 393 60.10 10.97 -9.69
CA HIS A 393 59.68 9.74 -9.02
C HIS A 393 58.20 9.88 -8.63
N LEU A 394 57.33 9.11 -9.29
CA LEU A 394 55.92 9.02 -8.91
C LEU A 394 55.78 7.99 -7.77
N SER A 395 55.45 8.46 -6.57
CA SER A 395 55.03 7.60 -5.47
C SER A 395 53.51 7.46 -5.43
N PHE A 396 52.99 6.38 -4.87
CA PHE A 396 51.55 6.28 -4.61
C PHE A 396 51.17 7.24 -3.47
N SER A 397 49.99 7.85 -3.56
CA SER A 397 49.39 8.52 -2.41
C SER A 397 49.28 7.52 -1.23
N PRO A 398 49.56 7.93 0.03
CA PRO A 398 49.65 7.02 1.17
C PRO A 398 48.43 6.10 1.36
N GLU A 399 47.25 6.60 1.00
CA GLU A 399 45.98 5.87 1.10
C GLU A 399 45.90 4.66 0.15
N PHE A 400 46.69 4.66 -0.94
CA PHE A 400 46.69 3.63 -1.98
C PHE A 400 47.92 2.70 -1.94
N ASN A 401 48.85 2.88 -0.99
CA ASN A 401 50.06 2.05 -0.87
C ASN A 401 49.74 0.55 -0.77
N ASN A 402 48.65 0.20 -0.07
CA ASN A 402 48.23 -1.19 0.11
C ASN A 402 47.63 -1.81 -1.17
N LEU A 403 47.27 -1.00 -2.16
CA LEU A 403 46.75 -1.49 -3.45
C LEU A 403 47.88 -1.80 -4.44
N ARG A 404 49.11 -1.37 -4.16
CA ARG A 404 50.27 -1.50 -5.08
C ARG A 404 50.60 -2.95 -5.41
N SER A 405 50.41 -3.86 -4.45
CA SER A 405 50.74 -5.28 -4.59
C SER A 405 49.68 -6.09 -5.34
N ASP A 406 48.51 -5.50 -5.63
CA ASP A 406 47.40 -6.18 -6.29
C ASP A 406 46.92 -5.37 -7.51
N CYS A 407 47.31 -5.84 -8.70
CA CYS A 407 46.99 -5.17 -9.96
C CYS A 407 45.48 -5.09 -10.24
N ASP A 408 44.68 -6.04 -9.74
CA ASP A 408 43.23 -6.04 -9.95
C ASP A 408 42.56 -4.99 -9.06
N GLN A 409 43.03 -4.83 -7.83
CA GLN A 409 42.60 -3.76 -6.93
C GLN A 409 42.95 -2.38 -7.47
N LEU A 410 44.15 -2.21 -8.03
CA LEU A 410 44.57 -0.97 -8.67
C LEU A 410 43.73 -0.65 -9.92
N ARG A 411 43.51 -1.65 -10.79
CA ARG A 411 42.66 -1.51 -11.98
C ARG A 411 41.22 -1.17 -11.60
N ALA A 412 40.67 -1.80 -10.56
CA ALA A 412 39.34 -1.46 -10.05
C ALA A 412 39.27 -0.01 -9.57
N CYS A 413 40.29 0.48 -8.85
CA CYS A 413 40.38 1.87 -8.40
C CYS A 413 40.40 2.86 -9.59
N LEU A 414 41.21 2.57 -10.61
CA LEU A 414 41.29 3.36 -11.84
C LEU A 414 39.95 3.39 -12.60
N LEU A 415 39.26 2.25 -12.69
CA LEU A 415 37.95 2.18 -13.33
C LEU A 415 36.91 3.03 -12.58
N ILE A 416 36.92 3.00 -11.24
CA ILE A 416 36.00 3.83 -10.43
C ILE A 416 36.23 5.33 -10.71
N CYS A 417 37.49 5.75 -10.87
CA CYS A 417 37.81 7.16 -11.10
C CYS A 417 37.47 7.64 -12.52
N SER A 418 37.39 6.72 -13.49
CA SER A 418 37.23 7.04 -14.92
C SER A 418 35.84 6.74 -15.48
N SER A 419 35.04 5.92 -14.79
CA SER A 419 33.74 5.44 -15.30
C SER A 419 32.57 5.86 -14.40
N PRO A 420 31.39 6.15 -14.98
CA PRO A 420 30.21 6.59 -14.21
C PRO A 420 29.56 5.47 -13.41
N ILE A 421 29.72 4.22 -13.88
CA ILE A 421 29.15 3.01 -13.29
C ILE A 421 30.26 1.97 -13.36
N VAL A 422 30.60 1.38 -12.22
CA VAL A 422 31.58 0.30 -12.10
C VAL A 422 30.99 -0.82 -11.28
N VAL A 423 31.07 -2.04 -11.81
CA VAL A 423 30.68 -3.25 -11.09
C VAL A 423 31.95 -3.92 -10.58
N MET A 424 32.06 -4.05 -9.25
CA MET A 424 33.14 -4.79 -8.61
C MET A 424 32.61 -6.11 -8.06
N SER A 425 33.05 -7.21 -8.68
CA SER A 425 32.75 -8.57 -8.25
C SER A 425 34.01 -9.28 -7.78
N GLY A 426 33.91 -10.11 -6.74
CA GLY A 426 35.00 -10.95 -6.26
C GLY A 426 34.54 -11.79 -5.08
N ARG A 427 35.27 -12.88 -4.77
CA ARG A 427 34.97 -13.72 -3.62
C ARG A 427 35.27 -12.99 -2.29
N GLY A 428 34.89 -13.58 -1.17
CA GLY A 428 35.35 -13.14 0.15
C GLY A 428 36.88 -13.15 0.22
N GLY A 429 37.47 -12.09 0.78
CA GLY A 429 38.93 -11.96 0.91
C GLY A 429 39.66 -11.28 -0.25
N CYS A 430 39.01 -11.00 -1.39
CA CYS A 430 39.64 -10.34 -2.56
C CYS A 430 39.89 -8.82 -2.40
N GLY A 431 39.89 -8.26 -1.19
CA GLY A 431 40.26 -6.86 -0.97
C GLY A 431 39.31 -5.78 -1.51
N LYS A 432 38.07 -6.12 -1.95
CA LYS A 432 37.07 -5.15 -2.45
C LYS A 432 36.86 -3.96 -1.48
N THR A 433 36.74 -4.26 -0.19
CA THR A 433 36.57 -3.26 0.87
C THR A 433 37.79 -2.35 0.97
N THR A 434 39.00 -2.88 0.78
CA THR A 434 40.26 -2.12 0.83
C THR A 434 40.27 -1.06 -0.27
N VAL A 435 39.92 -1.43 -1.51
CA VAL A 435 39.84 -0.50 -2.65
C VAL A 435 38.89 0.66 -2.37
N ILE A 436 37.66 0.36 -1.95
CA ILE A 436 36.64 1.39 -1.66
C ILE A 436 37.07 2.26 -0.47
N THR A 437 37.61 1.67 0.59
CA THR A 437 38.04 2.40 1.79
C THR A 437 39.21 3.34 1.49
N SER A 438 40.20 2.89 0.72
CA SER A 438 41.33 3.71 0.28
C SER A 438 40.87 4.91 -0.54
N LEU A 439 39.96 4.70 -1.50
CA LEU A 439 39.41 5.77 -2.33
C LEU A 439 38.61 6.79 -1.50
N LEU A 440 37.71 6.32 -0.62
CA LEU A 440 36.91 7.21 0.22
C LEU A 440 37.79 8.00 1.21
N LYS A 441 38.80 7.37 1.82
CA LYS A 441 39.76 8.05 2.69
C LYS A 441 40.47 9.18 1.95
N HIS A 442 40.94 8.93 0.73
CA HIS A 442 41.59 9.94 -0.09
C HIS A 442 40.65 11.12 -0.39
N LEU A 443 39.40 10.85 -0.77
CA LEU A 443 38.39 11.87 -1.08
C LEU A 443 38.03 12.73 0.15
N ILE A 444 37.89 12.11 1.33
CA ILE A 444 37.60 12.82 2.59
C ILE A 444 38.78 13.70 3.02
N ASN A 445 40.01 13.19 2.93
CA ASN A 445 41.21 13.98 3.24
C ASN A 445 41.32 15.21 2.32
N ARG A 446 40.89 15.07 1.05
CA ARG A 446 40.89 16.15 0.06
C ARG A 446 39.74 17.15 0.28
N SER A 447 38.56 16.72 0.73
CA SER A 447 37.44 17.63 1.04
C SER A 447 37.71 18.51 2.27
N ASN A 448 38.45 17.99 3.25
CA ASN A 448 38.81 18.75 4.46
C ASN A 448 39.87 19.82 4.19
N THR A 449 40.58 19.76 3.06
CA THR A 449 41.67 20.69 2.69
C THR A 449 41.26 21.76 1.66
N ARG A 450 40.07 21.65 1.03
CA ARG A 450 39.54 22.66 0.10
C ARG A 450 38.09 23.04 0.47
N THR A 451 37.84 24.33 0.71
CA THR A 451 36.50 24.91 0.85
C THR A 451 35.69 24.63 -0.43
N LEU A 452 34.74 23.69 -0.36
CA LEU A 452 34.06 23.08 -1.52
C LEU A 452 33.24 24.08 -2.35
N ARG A 453 33.59 24.24 -3.64
CA ARG A 453 32.61 24.58 -4.68
C ARG A 453 31.83 23.32 -5.05
N SER A 454 30.53 23.39 -4.82
CA SER A 454 29.48 22.45 -5.18
C SER A 454 29.66 21.80 -6.57
N SER A 455 29.95 20.50 -6.58
CA SER A 455 29.55 19.61 -7.67
C SER A 455 29.07 18.29 -7.06
N ARG A 456 27.83 17.94 -7.38
CA ARG A 456 27.01 16.90 -6.75
C ARG A 456 27.68 15.52 -6.81
N LEU A 457 27.99 14.97 -5.64
CA LEU A 457 28.39 13.58 -5.42
C LEU A 457 27.17 12.67 -5.61
N PHE A 458 27.08 11.97 -6.73
CA PHE A 458 26.20 10.81 -6.86
C PHE A 458 26.94 9.71 -7.63
N SER A 459 27.36 8.69 -6.91
CA SER A 459 27.85 7.44 -7.49
C SER A 459 27.28 6.31 -6.65
N VAL A 460 26.62 5.37 -7.31
CA VAL A 460 25.98 4.22 -6.68
C VAL A 460 27.01 3.10 -6.65
N PHE A 461 27.48 2.73 -5.46
CA PHE A 461 28.35 1.58 -5.26
C PHE A 461 27.47 0.34 -5.00
N VAL A 462 27.61 -0.69 -5.82
CA VAL A 462 27.03 -2.01 -5.53
C VAL A 462 28.16 -3.01 -5.42
N VAL A 463 28.42 -3.48 -4.19
CA VAL A 463 29.39 -4.53 -3.90
C VAL A 463 28.62 -5.85 -3.78
N TYR A 464 28.89 -6.79 -4.67
CA TYR A 464 28.40 -8.17 -4.54
C TYR A 464 29.46 -9.04 -3.84
N GLY A 465 29.00 -9.90 -2.92
CA GLY A 465 29.81 -10.81 -2.10
C GLY A 465 29.78 -12.23 -2.60
#